data_AF-A0A7C3I6W0-F1
#
_entry.id   AF-A0A7C3I6W0-F1
#
_cell.length_a   1.000
_cell.length_b   1.000
_cell.length_c   1.000
_cell.angle_alpha   90.00
_cell.angle_beta   90.00
_cell.angle_gamma   90.00
#
_symmetry.space_group_name_H-M   'P 1'
#
loop_
_entity.id
_entity.type
_entity.pdbx_description
1 polymer ?
#
loop_
_entity_poly.entity_id
_entity_poly.type
_entity_poly.pdbx_seq_one_letter_code
_entity_poly.pdbx_strand_id
1 'polypeptide(L)'
;MRLNRRTFFQSLATAPLAGRTAGEDTLIGADRLIWRRSNPDFAIYLPSGYGDRTNQQVVAAATSKGTLIVTWTLGAYESAPDHRQVVSRSTDGGRTWSHPLVLDSQGLNKKGGGDGLRAQYGFPFVVPATGRVYIFYSKNTGQNQVRQDTTAVLKFVYSDDDGVTWRRGPVMILV
;
A
#
# COMPACT_ATOMS: atom_id res chain seq x y z
N MET A 1 35.04 3.20 2.44
CA MET A 1 34.03 4.18 1.99
C MET A 1 32.67 3.73 2.53
N ARG A 2 32.18 4.31 3.64
CA ARG A 2 30.94 3.87 4.31
C ARG A 2 29.73 4.58 3.68
N LEU A 3 28.78 3.81 3.14
CA LEU A 3 27.52 4.34 2.63
C LEU A 3 26.55 4.60 3.79
N ASN A 4 26.20 5.87 4.02
CA ASN A 4 25.19 6.25 5.00
C ASN A 4 23.80 5.75 4.57
N ARG A 5 23.23 4.81 5.32
CA ARG A 5 21.83 4.39 5.20
C ARG A 5 20.95 5.48 5.80
N ARG A 6 20.14 6.14 4.97
CA ARG A 6 19.15 7.14 5.42
C ARG A 6 17.94 6.42 6.00
N THR A 7 17.81 6.46 7.32
CA THR A 7 16.55 6.24 8.04
C THR A 7 15.74 7.55 7.94
N PHE A 8 14.50 7.51 7.44
CA PHE A 8 13.63 8.69 7.40
C PHE A 8 12.56 8.58 8.49
N PHE A 9 12.60 9.51 9.44
CA PHE A 9 11.46 9.88 10.28
C PHE A 9 10.97 11.25 9.79
N GLN A 10 9.66 11.42 9.59
CA GLN A 10 9.06 12.75 9.47
C GLN A 10 7.90 12.87 10.47
N SER A 11 8.05 13.88 11.33
CA SER A 11 7.07 14.37 12.29
C SER A 11 6.06 15.26 11.57
N LEU A 12 4.79 15.17 12.00
CA LEU A 12 3.65 15.92 11.50
C LEU A 12 3.68 17.38 11.96
N ALA A 13 3.41 18.30 11.03
CA ALA A 13 2.79 19.59 11.32
C ALA A 13 1.85 19.94 10.15
N THR A 14 0.54 19.96 10.43
CA THR A 14 -0.52 20.35 9.49
C THR A 14 -0.86 21.83 9.71
N ALA A 15 -0.72 22.64 8.65
CA ALA A 15 -1.36 23.95 8.56
C ALA A 15 -2.70 23.81 7.80
N PRO A 16 -3.78 24.53 8.17
CA PRO A 16 -5.07 24.37 7.53
C PRO A 16 -5.10 25.16 6.22
N LEU A 17 -5.43 24.48 5.11
CA LEU A 17 -5.81 25.13 3.86
C LEU A 17 -7.30 25.46 3.92
N ALA A 18 -7.61 26.75 4.02
CA ALA A 18 -8.96 27.27 3.90
C ALA A 18 -9.47 27.12 2.45
N GLY A 19 -10.69 26.60 2.30
CA GLY A 19 -11.46 26.69 1.06
C GLY A 19 -11.94 25.35 0.50
N ARG A 20 -12.86 24.66 1.20
CA ARG A 20 -13.82 23.74 0.57
C ARG A 20 -15.18 23.88 1.24
N THR A 21 -16.18 24.17 0.43
CA THR A 21 -17.60 24.25 0.83
C THR A 21 -18.08 22.90 1.33
N ALA A 22 -18.70 22.88 2.50
CA ALA A 22 -19.29 21.70 3.12
C ALA A 22 -20.40 21.13 2.20
N GLY A 23 -20.11 20.04 1.48
CA GLY A 23 -21.07 19.41 0.57
C GLY A 23 -20.59 18.18 -0.22
N GLU A 24 -19.27 17.95 -0.37
CA GLU A 24 -18.76 16.86 -1.22
C GLU A 24 -17.75 15.91 -0.55
N ASP A 25 -17.68 15.92 0.79
CA ASP A 25 -16.92 14.92 1.56
C ASP A 25 -17.87 13.85 2.14
N THR A 26 -18.75 13.30 1.30
CA THR A 26 -19.49 12.10 1.71
C THR A 26 -18.48 10.96 1.87
N LEU A 27 -18.36 10.43 3.09
CA LEU A 27 -17.48 9.34 3.49
C LEU A 27 -17.85 8.04 2.74
N ILE A 28 -17.52 7.93 1.46
CA ILE A 28 -17.90 6.79 0.64
C ILE A 28 -17.18 5.53 1.14
N GLY A 29 -17.96 4.60 1.69
CA GLY A 29 -17.51 3.26 2.08
C GLY A 29 -17.89 2.87 3.50
N ALA A 30 -17.83 3.82 4.43
CA ALA A 30 -18.32 3.65 5.80
C ALA A 30 -19.81 4.04 5.94
N ASP A 31 -20.26 5.02 5.15
CA ASP A 31 -21.59 5.63 5.18
C ASP A 31 -22.72 4.73 4.62
N ARG A 32 -22.42 3.85 3.67
CA ARG A 32 -23.45 3.04 2.96
C ARG A 32 -23.66 1.64 3.53
N LEU A 33 -22.96 1.26 4.60
CA LEU A 33 -22.97 -0.09 5.21
C LEU A 33 -22.76 -1.24 4.19
N ILE A 34 -22.34 -0.95 2.96
CA ILE A 34 -22.22 -1.94 1.87
C ILE A 34 -21.16 -3.01 2.16
N TRP A 35 -20.21 -2.71 3.04
CA TRP A 35 -19.23 -3.66 3.54
C TRP A 35 -19.86 -4.75 4.43
N ARG A 36 -21.01 -4.47 5.06
CA ARG A 36 -21.77 -5.44 5.87
C ARG A 36 -22.59 -6.42 5.04
N ARG A 37 -22.72 -6.22 3.72
CA ARG A 37 -23.55 -7.07 2.85
C ARG A 37 -23.22 -8.56 2.92
N SER A 38 -21.97 -8.88 3.21
CA SER A 38 -21.45 -10.25 3.33
C SER A 38 -21.28 -10.71 4.77
N ASN A 39 -21.76 -9.94 5.76
CA ASN A 39 -21.57 -10.19 7.19
C ASN A 39 -20.13 -10.61 7.56
N PRO A 40 -19.10 -9.80 7.27
CA PRO A 40 -17.72 -10.18 7.52
C PRO A 40 -17.44 -10.22 9.03
N ASP A 41 -16.63 -11.20 9.46
CA ASP A 41 -16.18 -11.30 10.86
C ASP A 41 -15.31 -10.10 11.26
N PHE A 42 -14.43 -9.66 10.35
CA PHE A 42 -13.51 -8.55 10.56
C PHE A 42 -13.40 -7.66 9.32
N ALA A 43 -13.11 -6.37 9.53
CA ALA A 43 -12.78 -5.42 8.48
C ALA A 43 -11.29 -5.07 8.53
N ILE A 44 -10.59 -5.27 7.41
CA ILE A 44 -9.14 -4.95 7.30
C ILE A 44 -8.94 -3.44 7.17
N TYR A 45 -9.71 -2.83 6.28
CA TYR A 45 -9.66 -1.40 6.00
C TYR A 45 -11.02 -0.93 5.45
N LEU A 46 -11.49 0.21 5.93
CA LEU A 46 -12.66 0.90 5.39
C LEU A 46 -12.19 2.20 4.72
N PRO A 47 -12.49 2.42 3.42
CA PRO A 47 -12.14 3.66 2.74
C PRO A 47 -12.67 4.90 3.46
N SER A 48 -11.86 5.95 3.44
CA SER A 48 -12.09 7.20 4.15
C SER A 48 -12.37 8.39 3.24
N GLY A 49 -12.15 8.26 1.91
CA GLY A 49 -12.33 9.37 0.99
C GLY A 49 -12.35 8.95 -0.48
N TYR A 50 -12.08 9.88 -1.39
CA TYR A 50 -11.99 9.57 -2.83
C TYR A 50 -10.75 8.78 -3.18
N GLY A 51 -9.62 9.08 -2.54
CA GLY A 51 -8.31 8.53 -2.91
C GLY A 51 -8.09 7.06 -2.57
N ASP A 52 -9.01 6.39 -1.85
CA ASP A 52 -8.82 5.04 -1.32
C ASP A 52 -10.00 4.10 -1.57
N ARG A 53 -10.88 4.42 -2.53
CA ARG A 53 -12.09 3.64 -2.83
C ARG A 53 -11.80 2.36 -3.59
N THR A 54 -10.74 2.31 -4.39
CA THR A 54 -10.32 1.06 -5.03
C THR A 54 -9.31 0.32 -4.13
N ASN A 55 -9.63 -0.94 -3.86
CA ASN A 55 -8.81 -1.85 -3.06
C ASN A 55 -8.79 -3.19 -3.80
N GLN A 56 -7.68 -3.49 -4.48
CA GLN A 56 -7.59 -4.64 -5.39
C GLN A 56 -6.46 -5.59 -4.97
N GLN A 57 -6.63 -6.87 -5.31
CA GLN A 57 -5.64 -7.93 -5.04
C GLN A 57 -5.21 -7.94 -3.57
N VAL A 58 -6.17 -8.15 -2.67
CA VAL A 58 -5.91 -8.29 -1.24
C VAL A 58 -5.32 -9.69 -1.00
N VAL A 59 -4.06 -9.74 -0.56
CA VAL A 59 -3.34 -10.99 -0.31
C VAL A 59 -2.73 -10.96 1.08
N ALA A 60 -2.81 -12.08 1.80
CA ALA A 60 -2.32 -12.22 3.16
C ALA A 60 -1.22 -13.29 3.27
N ALA A 61 -0.31 -13.12 4.23
CA ALA A 61 0.56 -14.17 4.73
C ALA A 61 0.64 -14.10 6.25
N ALA A 62 0.86 -15.24 6.89
CA ALA A 62 1.12 -15.31 8.33
C ALA A 62 2.63 -15.48 8.58
N THR A 63 3.17 -14.76 9.56
CA THR A 63 4.54 -14.98 10.03
C THR A 63 4.60 -16.13 11.02
N SER A 64 5.81 -16.59 11.36
CA SER A 64 6.00 -17.63 12.38
C SER A 64 5.55 -17.21 13.79
N LYS A 65 5.32 -15.91 14.02
CA LYS A 65 4.76 -15.38 15.27
C LYS A 65 3.22 -15.33 15.29
N GLY A 66 2.57 -15.75 14.20
CA GLY A 66 1.12 -15.66 14.05
C GLY A 66 0.62 -14.27 13.63
N THR A 67 1.53 -13.32 13.38
CA THR A 67 1.21 -12.01 12.85
C THR A 67 0.68 -12.14 11.42
N LEU A 68 -0.46 -11.53 11.13
CA LEU A 68 -1.01 -11.46 9.78
C LEU A 68 -0.49 -10.21 9.07
N ILE A 69 0.08 -10.40 7.89
CA ILE A 69 0.53 -9.34 6.98
C ILE A 69 -0.39 -9.37 5.77
N VAL A 70 -1.14 -8.28 5.56
CA VAL A 70 -2.03 -8.12 4.41
C VAL A 70 -1.52 -6.99 3.54
N THR A 71 -1.49 -7.21 2.23
CA THR A 71 -1.09 -6.21 1.24
C THR A 71 -2.10 -6.15 0.10
N TRP A 72 -2.28 -4.97 -0.46
CA TRP A 72 -3.21 -4.73 -1.56
C TRP A 72 -2.82 -3.49 -2.37
N THR A 73 -3.45 -3.33 -3.52
CA THR A 73 -3.38 -2.11 -4.33
C THR A 73 -4.45 -1.14 -3.86
N LEU A 74 -4.06 0.06 -3.44
CA LEU A 74 -4.92 1.14 -2.97
C LEU A 74 -4.92 2.28 -3.99
N GLY A 75 -6.08 2.85 -4.30
CA GLY A 75 -6.18 4.04 -5.14
C GLY A 75 -7.59 4.62 -5.22
N ALA A 76 -7.78 5.61 -6.08
CA ALA A 76 -9.06 6.29 -6.20
C ALA A 76 -10.13 5.49 -6.94
N TYR A 77 -9.77 4.85 -8.05
CA TYR A 77 -10.64 4.04 -8.91
C TYR A 77 -9.81 3.02 -9.69
N GLU A 78 -10.44 2.09 -10.40
CA GLU A 78 -9.73 1.10 -11.21
C GLU A 78 -8.81 1.77 -12.26
N SER A 79 -7.54 1.35 -12.29
CA SER A 79 -6.49 1.88 -13.17
C SER A 79 -6.10 3.36 -12.93
N ALA A 80 -6.50 3.93 -11.78
CA ALA A 80 -6.14 5.30 -11.41
C ALA A 80 -4.61 5.52 -11.39
N PRO A 81 -4.13 6.72 -11.77
CA PRO A 81 -2.70 7.03 -11.76
C PRO A 81 -2.09 7.02 -10.36
N ASP A 82 -2.93 7.09 -9.32
CA ASP A 82 -2.52 7.18 -7.92
C ASP A 82 -2.41 5.84 -7.20
N HIS A 83 -2.41 4.71 -7.92
CA HIS A 83 -2.23 3.39 -7.33
C HIS A 83 -0.97 3.30 -6.46
N ARG A 84 -1.17 2.78 -5.25
CA ARG A 84 -0.17 2.57 -4.21
C ARG A 84 -0.18 1.11 -3.81
N GLN A 85 1.01 0.54 -3.61
CA GLN A 85 1.12 -0.72 -2.90
C GLN A 85 1.16 -0.44 -1.41
N VAL A 86 0.22 -1.01 -0.65
CA VAL A 86 0.12 -0.78 0.80
C VAL A 86 0.19 -2.08 1.58
N VAL A 87 0.50 -1.97 2.87
CA VAL A 87 0.50 -3.10 3.81
C VAL A 87 -0.19 -2.72 5.11
N SER A 88 -0.91 -3.67 5.71
CA SER A 88 -1.42 -3.59 7.07
C SER A 88 -1.07 -4.88 7.83
N ARG A 89 -0.94 -4.75 9.15
CA ARG A 89 -0.55 -5.83 10.05
C ARG A 89 -1.59 -6.01 11.15
N SER A 90 -1.85 -7.26 11.50
CA SER A 90 -2.60 -7.65 12.70
C SER A 90 -1.77 -8.59 13.57
N THR A 91 -1.79 -8.34 14.88
CA THR A 91 -1.11 -9.18 15.90
C THR A 91 -2.11 -9.88 16.83
N ASP A 92 -3.40 -9.82 16.54
CA ASP A 92 -4.48 -10.32 17.38
C ASP A 92 -5.44 -11.27 16.63
N GLY A 93 -4.93 -11.92 15.58
CA GLY A 93 -5.68 -12.87 14.76
C GLY A 93 -6.65 -12.22 13.77
N GLY A 94 -6.40 -10.97 13.37
CA GLY A 94 -7.21 -10.24 12.41
C GLY A 94 -8.34 -9.42 13.01
N ARG A 95 -8.43 -9.32 14.35
CA ARG A 95 -9.47 -8.54 15.03
C ARG A 95 -9.26 -7.04 14.86
N THR A 96 -8.00 -6.61 14.93
CA THR A 96 -7.59 -5.23 14.65
C THR A 96 -6.43 -5.19 13.66
N TRP A 97 -6.38 -4.11 12.89
CA TRP A 97 -5.43 -3.91 11.81
C TRP A 97 -4.77 -2.53 11.97
N SER A 98 -3.47 -2.44 11.68
CA SER A 98 -2.80 -1.15 11.61
C SER A 98 -3.34 -0.29 10.46
N HIS A 99 -3.23 1.03 10.56
CA HIS A 99 -3.44 1.89 9.40
C HIS A 99 -2.54 1.46 8.23
N PRO A 100 -3.03 1.52 6.97
CA PRO A 100 -2.24 1.08 5.82
C PRO A 100 -0.97 1.91 5.68
N LEU A 101 0.18 1.25 5.66
CA LEU A 101 1.46 1.85 5.34
C LEU A 101 1.70 1.76 3.83
N VAL A 102 2.02 2.89 3.20
CA VAL A 102 2.40 2.93 1.78
C VAL A 102 3.83 2.41 1.60
N LEU A 103 3.97 1.31 0.87
CA LEU A 103 5.27 0.71 0.53
C LEU A 103 5.90 1.40 -0.69
N ASP A 104 5.08 1.69 -1.70
CA ASP A 104 5.47 2.38 -2.91
C ASP A 104 4.26 3.08 -3.55
N SER A 105 4.52 4.15 -4.29
CA SER A 105 3.53 5.03 -4.90
C SER A 105 4.11 5.71 -6.14
N GLN A 106 3.27 6.39 -6.91
CA GLN A 106 3.75 7.38 -7.89
C GLN A 106 4.69 8.41 -7.25
N GLY A 107 5.61 8.95 -8.06
CA GLY A 107 6.43 10.09 -7.68
C GLY A 107 5.60 11.37 -7.73
N LEU A 108 5.90 12.32 -6.83
CA LEU A 108 5.27 13.64 -6.82
C LEU A 108 6.28 14.69 -7.28
N ASN A 109 5.86 15.58 -8.17
CA ASN A 109 6.62 16.77 -8.52
C ASN A 109 6.53 17.85 -7.42
N LYS A 110 7.29 18.94 -7.56
CA LYS A 110 7.31 20.05 -6.57
C LYS A 110 5.96 20.73 -6.32
N LYS A 111 5.00 20.57 -7.25
CA LYS A 111 3.64 21.11 -7.15
C LYS A 111 2.63 20.08 -6.65
N GLY A 112 3.08 18.90 -6.23
CA GLY A 112 2.21 17.80 -5.79
C GLY A 112 1.54 17.03 -6.94
N GLY A 113 1.86 17.33 -8.20
CA GLY A 113 1.38 16.57 -9.34
C GLY A 113 2.10 15.24 -9.45
N GLY A 114 1.33 14.15 -9.56
CA GLY A 114 1.86 12.80 -9.70
C GLY A 114 2.43 12.51 -11.08
N ASP A 115 3.43 11.64 -11.16
CA ASP A 115 3.98 11.12 -12.42
C ASP A 115 3.15 9.98 -13.03
N GLY A 116 2.11 9.50 -12.34
CA GLY A 116 1.26 8.41 -12.77
C GLY A 116 1.94 7.04 -12.79
N LEU A 117 3.16 6.93 -12.25
CA LEU A 117 3.93 5.70 -12.22
C LEU A 117 3.48 4.81 -11.04
N ARG A 118 2.50 3.97 -11.33
CA ARG A 118 1.76 3.14 -10.37
C ARG A 118 2.62 2.08 -9.69
N ALA A 119 2.33 1.80 -8.42
CA ALA A 119 2.78 0.61 -7.72
C ALA A 119 1.56 -0.23 -7.34
N GLN A 120 1.57 -1.52 -7.67
CA GLN A 120 0.38 -2.36 -7.57
C GLN A 120 0.69 -3.86 -7.63
N TYR A 121 -0.36 -4.66 -7.43
CA TYR A 121 -0.38 -6.10 -7.61
C TYR A 121 0.62 -6.87 -6.74
N GLY A 122 0.80 -6.40 -5.51
CA GLY A 122 1.74 -7.04 -4.61
C GLY A 122 1.29 -8.38 -4.03
N PHE A 123 2.28 -9.18 -3.64
CA PHE A 123 2.10 -10.49 -3.02
C PHE A 123 3.16 -10.69 -1.93
N PRO A 124 2.75 -11.11 -0.71
CA PRO A 124 3.66 -11.36 0.39
C PRO A 124 4.26 -12.76 0.32
N PHE A 125 5.49 -12.91 0.81
CA PHE A 125 6.18 -14.19 0.97
C PHE A 125 6.97 -14.20 2.28
N VAL A 126 6.78 -15.20 3.12
CA VAL A 126 7.51 -15.35 4.39
C VAL A 126 8.53 -16.47 4.25
N VAL A 127 9.81 -16.17 4.51
CA VAL A 127 10.87 -17.17 4.50
C VAL A 127 10.80 -17.97 5.81
N PRO A 128 10.48 -19.28 5.79
CA PRO A 128 10.28 -20.03 7.03
C PRO A 128 11.52 -20.10 7.92
N ALA A 129 12.71 -20.23 7.31
CA ALA A 129 13.96 -20.39 8.05
C ALA A 129 14.44 -19.13 8.80
N THR A 130 14.04 -17.94 8.34
CA THR A 130 14.53 -16.67 8.90
C THR A 130 13.42 -15.79 9.46
N GLY A 131 12.16 -16.06 9.12
CA GLY A 131 11.03 -15.19 9.41
C GLY A 131 11.00 -13.89 8.60
N ARG A 132 11.93 -13.68 7.66
CA ARG A 132 11.92 -12.50 6.79
C ARG A 132 10.66 -12.48 5.94
N VAL A 133 9.98 -11.34 5.94
CA VAL A 133 8.83 -11.09 5.09
C VAL A 133 9.28 -10.32 3.86
N TYR A 134 8.89 -10.76 2.68
CA TYR A 134 8.99 -10.02 1.43
C TYR A 134 7.59 -9.60 0.97
N ILE A 135 7.49 -8.43 0.35
CA ILE A 135 6.35 -8.07 -0.49
C ILE A 135 6.92 -7.67 -1.84
N PHE A 136 6.66 -8.51 -2.84
CA PHE A 136 6.95 -8.21 -4.24
C PHE A 136 5.75 -7.46 -4.82
N TYR A 137 5.98 -6.57 -5.79
CA TYR A 137 4.93 -5.79 -6.45
C TYR A 137 5.39 -5.27 -7.80
N SER A 138 4.43 -4.95 -8.66
CA SER A 138 4.64 -4.35 -9.97
C SER A 138 4.79 -2.83 -9.84
N LYS A 139 5.84 -2.26 -10.44
CA LYS A 139 6.07 -0.82 -10.53
C LYS A 139 6.17 -0.38 -11.99
N ASN A 140 5.27 0.49 -12.44
CA ASN A 140 5.41 1.15 -13.74
C ASN A 140 6.62 2.11 -13.70
N THR A 141 7.39 2.16 -14.79
CA THR A 141 8.62 2.96 -14.91
C THR A 141 8.59 3.88 -16.13
N GLY A 142 7.40 4.16 -16.67
CA GLY A 142 7.17 5.01 -17.84
C GLY A 142 7.15 4.26 -19.17
N GLN A 143 7.57 3.00 -19.20
CA GLN A 143 7.43 2.12 -20.37
C GLN A 143 6.03 1.50 -20.38
N ASN A 144 5.34 1.57 -21.53
CA ASN A 144 3.98 1.07 -21.68
C ASN A 144 3.87 0.28 -22.99
N GLN A 145 3.43 -0.97 -22.91
CA GLN A 145 3.11 -1.76 -24.09
C GLN A 145 1.60 -1.85 -24.31
N VAL A 146 0.87 -2.37 -23.33
CA VAL A 146 -0.59 -2.59 -23.44
C VAL A 146 -1.35 -1.56 -22.62
N ARG A 147 -1.08 -1.48 -21.32
CA ARG A 147 -1.64 -0.47 -20.40
C ARG A 147 -0.62 -0.11 -19.31
N GLN A 148 -0.77 1.06 -18.72
CA GLN A 148 0.16 1.58 -17.72
C GLN A 148 0.08 0.86 -16.37
N ASP A 149 -1.07 0.29 -16.05
CA ASP A 149 -1.33 -0.49 -14.85
C ASP A 149 -0.81 -1.95 -14.96
N THR A 150 -0.61 -2.45 -16.18
CA THR A 150 -0.09 -3.81 -16.41
C THR A 150 1.35 -3.86 -16.92
N THR A 151 1.89 -2.77 -17.45
CA THR A 151 3.30 -2.69 -17.86
C THR A 151 4.16 -2.22 -16.69
N ALA A 152 5.04 -3.08 -16.18
CA ALA A 152 5.81 -2.80 -14.97
C ALA A 152 7.07 -3.66 -14.85
N VAL A 153 7.99 -3.22 -13.99
CA VAL A 153 9.09 -4.05 -13.47
C VAL A 153 8.71 -4.63 -12.12
N LEU A 154 9.28 -5.79 -11.77
CA LEU A 154 9.12 -6.38 -10.45
C LEU A 154 10.02 -5.69 -9.43
N LYS A 155 9.43 -5.15 -8.36
CA LYS A 155 10.10 -4.56 -7.20
C LYS A 155 9.77 -5.37 -5.96
N PHE A 156 10.52 -5.14 -4.88
CA PHE A 156 10.16 -5.67 -3.59
C PHE A 156 10.63 -4.80 -2.43
N VAL A 157 9.93 -4.95 -1.32
CA VAL A 157 10.37 -4.56 0.01
C VAL A 157 10.49 -5.80 0.88
N TYR A 158 11.26 -5.71 1.97
CA TYR A 158 11.35 -6.76 2.96
C TYR A 158 11.37 -6.22 4.38
N SER A 159 10.94 -7.04 5.33
CA SER A 159 10.96 -6.79 6.77
C SER A 159 11.71 -7.93 7.47
N ASP A 160 12.62 -7.56 8.35
CA ASP A 160 13.35 -8.48 9.25
C ASP A 160 12.75 -8.48 10.67
N ASP A 161 11.68 -7.72 10.91
CA ASP A 161 11.12 -7.40 12.22
C ASP A 161 9.60 -7.60 12.28
N ASP A 162 9.13 -8.70 11.69
CA ASP A 162 7.72 -9.13 11.75
C ASP A 162 6.73 -8.11 11.14
N GLY A 163 7.16 -7.42 10.08
CA GLY A 163 6.34 -6.42 9.38
C GLY A 163 6.19 -5.11 10.14
N VAL A 164 7.12 -4.78 11.05
CA VAL A 164 7.16 -3.49 11.75
C VAL A 164 7.83 -2.42 10.90
N THR A 165 8.99 -2.72 10.31
CA THR A 165 9.69 -1.83 9.39
C THR A 165 9.98 -2.50 8.05
N TRP A 166 10.10 -1.68 7.00
CA TRP A 166 10.28 -2.15 5.63
C TRP A 166 11.49 -1.50 4.98
N ARG A 167 12.25 -2.30 4.23
CA ARG A 167 13.44 -1.90 3.48
C ARG A 167 13.23 -2.21 2.01
N ARG A 168 13.64 -1.30 1.12
CA ARG A 168 13.61 -1.54 -0.32
C ARG A 168 14.69 -2.54 -0.74
N GLY A 169 14.29 -3.52 -1.53
CA GLY A 169 15.21 -4.40 -2.24
C GLY A 169 15.85 -3.70 -3.46
N PRO A 170 16.92 -4.29 -4.01
CA PRO A 170 17.37 -3.93 -5.35
C PRO A 170 16.29 -4.21 -6.41
N VAL A 171 16.43 -3.60 -7.58
CA VAL A 171 15.55 -3.88 -8.73
C VAL A 171 15.86 -5.27 -9.26
N MET A 172 14.84 -6.12 -9.39
CA MET A 172 14.98 -7.38 -10.12
C MET A 172 14.50 -7.14 -11.55
N ILE A 173 15.39 -7.38 -12.51
CA ILE A 173 15.04 -7.40 -13.92
C ILE A 173 14.89 -8.87 -14.29
N LEU A 174 13.70 -9.25 -14.76
CA LEU A 174 13.53 -10.50 -15.50
C LEU A 174 14.10 -10.24 -16.89
N VAL A 175 15.25 -10.87 -17.19
CA VAL A 175 15.80 -10.95 -18.56
C VAL A 175 15.19 -12.11 -19.32
#